data_AF-A0A9Q9ITV8-F1
#
_entry.id   AF-A0A9Q9ITV8-F1
#
_cell.length_a   1.000
_cell.length_b   1.000
_cell.length_c   1.000
_cell.angle_alpha   90.00
_cell.angle_beta   90.00
_cell.angle_gamma   90.00
#
_symmetry.space_group_name_H-M   'P 1'
#
loop_
_entity.id
_entity.type
_entity.pdbx_description
1 polymer ?
#
loop_
_entity_poly.entity_id
_entity_poly.type
_entity_poly.pdbx_seq_one_letter_code
_entity_poly.pdbx_strand_id
1 'polypeptide(L)'
;MNQRQEASVAHTRAGAAPSWRTARLVALDLEGTGAQDGADEAILEIAAVPLIDGAPDVATAYTTLVNPGRPIPARPWISPGLTNDALASAPPLAAVEPGLAALLDGAVLVGHNVRVDWRLLQRRCPSIRPIALLDTYKLARAVMNTPSYSLTNLLKTLDLTATVDTMAPGSQPHRALWDTVGTALLLGALIHIQWQTDPAIADLTAVADVPLDGGVSAPVIEEDQLHLF
;
A
#
# COMPACT_ATOMS: atom_id res chain seq x y z
N MET A 1 -66.34 -3.20 -4.03
CA MET A 1 -65.49 -3.04 -2.83
C MET A 1 -64.94 -4.40 -2.43
N ASN A 2 -63.69 -4.70 -2.80
CA ASN A 2 -62.69 -5.23 -1.87
C ASN A 2 -61.35 -5.35 -2.62
N GLN A 3 -60.42 -4.50 -2.21
CA GLN A 3 -59.07 -4.41 -2.71
C GLN A 3 -58.25 -5.60 -2.20
N ARG A 4 -57.52 -6.27 -3.08
CA ARG A 4 -56.41 -7.15 -2.69
C ARG A 4 -55.22 -6.25 -2.38
N GLN A 5 -54.76 -6.28 -1.13
CA GLN A 5 -53.47 -5.72 -0.74
C GLN A 5 -52.35 -6.57 -1.35
N GLU A 6 -51.65 -6.03 -2.33
CA GLU A 6 -50.31 -6.50 -2.68
C GLU A 6 -49.33 -5.87 -1.69
N ALA A 7 -48.79 -6.70 -0.81
CA ALA A 7 -47.65 -6.33 0.02
C ALA A 7 -46.42 -6.19 -0.90
N SER A 8 -46.03 -4.94 -1.18
CA SER A 8 -44.77 -4.62 -1.82
C SER A 8 -43.63 -5.01 -0.88
N VAL A 9 -42.98 -6.14 -1.16
CA VAL A 9 -41.72 -6.52 -0.52
C VAL A 9 -40.66 -5.56 -1.04
N ALA A 10 -40.31 -4.58 -0.21
CA ALA A 10 -39.18 -3.70 -0.42
C ALA A 10 -37.92 -4.55 -0.58
N HIS A 11 -37.49 -4.75 -1.82
CA HIS A 11 -36.15 -5.25 -2.11
C HIS A 11 -35.17 -4.14 -1.77
N THR A 12 -34.53 -4.26 -0.62
CA THR A 12 -33.33 -3.48 -0.29
C THR A 12 -32.29 -3.76 -1.39
N ARG A 13 -32.11 -2.82 -2.32
CA ARG A 13 -30.94 -2.86 -3.22
C ARG A 13 -29.71 -2.74 -2.32
N ALA A 14 -28.95 -3.83 -2.19
CA ALA A 14 -27.56 -3.73 -1.76
C ALA A 14 -26.88 -2.68 -2.64
N GLY A 15 -26.38 -1.61 -2.05
CA GLY A 15 -25.66 -0.56 -2.79
C GLY A 15 -24.51 -1.20 -3.56
N ALA A 16 -24.34 -0.83 -4.83
CA ALA A 16 -23.21 -1.31 -5.62
C ALA A 16 -21.89 -1.00 -4.87
N ALA A 17 -20.97 -1.96 -4.84
CA ALA A 17 -19.66 -1.77 -4.23
C ALA A 17 -18.98 -0.52 -4.82
N PRO A 18 -18.21 0.25 -4.03
CA PRO A 18 -17.62 1.50 -4.50
C PRO A 18 -16.66 1.23 -5.67
N SER A 19 -16.72 2.09 -6.68
CA SER A 19 -15.73 2.13 -7.77
C SER A 19 -14.35 2.41 -7.18
N TRP A 20 -13.30 1.85 -7.78
CA TRP A 20 -11.91 2.10 -7.37
C TRP A 20 -11.57 3.60 -7.35
N ARG A 21 -12.17 4.42 -8.22
CA ARG A 21 -11.97 5.88 -8.26
C ARG A 21 -12.53 6.62 -7.04
N THR A 22 -13.57 6.05 -6.42
CA THR A 22 -14.27 6.62 -5.26
C THR A 22 -13.85 5.99 -3.94
N ALA A 23 -13.15 4.86 -3.98
CA ALA A 23 -12.60 4.22 -2.80
C ALA A 23 -11.45 5.06 -2.23
N ARG A 24 -11.28 5.03 -0.90
CA ARG A 24 -10.17 5.71 -0.24
C ARG A 24 -8.89 4.90 -0.41
N LEU A 25 -8.14 5.21 -1.47
CA LEU A 25 -6.87 4.58 -1.80
C LEU A 25 -5.72 5.49 -1.39
N VAL A 26 -4.69 4.90 -0.79
CA VAL A 26 -3.43 5.58 -0.50
C VAL A 26 -2.30 4.69 -1.00
N ALA A 27 -1.53 5.17 -1.97
CA ALA A 27 -0.29 4.50 -2.35
C ALA A 27 0.74 4.70 -1.25
N LEU A 28 1.49 3.65 -0.91
CA LEU A 28 2.48 3.64 0.15
C LEU A 28 3.77 2.95 -0.32
N ASP A 29 4.91 3.57 -0.03
CA ASP A 29 6.23 2.96 -0.12
C ASP A 29 7.07 3.36 1.10
N LEU A 30 7.82 2.41 1.64
CA LEU A 30 8.69 2.58 2.79
C LEU A 30 10.13 2.17 2.45
N GLU A 31 11.07 3.08 2.67
CA GLU A 31 12.48 2.69 2.73
C GLU A 31 12.84 2.30 4.16
N GLY A 32 13.51 1.16 4.30
CA GLY A 32 13.89 0.62 5.59
C GLY A 32 15.34 0.17 5.65
N THR A 33 15.83 -0.13 6.85
CA THR A 33 17.18 -0.69 7.03
C THR A 33 17.30 -2.13 6.48
N GLY A 34 16.13 -2.77 6.24
CA GLY A 34 15.92 -4.04 5.58
C GLY A 34 15.77 -5.22 6.54
N ALA A 35 15.13 -6.28 6.05
CA ALA A 35 14.63 -7.41 6.86
C ALA A 35 15.71 -8.14 7.67
N GLN A 36 16.96 -8.15 7.19
CA GLN A 36 18.10 -8.75 7.88
C GLN A 36 18.44 -8.09 9.22
N ASP A 37 17.92 -6.91 9.52
CA ASP A 37 18.06 -6.27 10.84
C ASP A 37 17.06 -6.82 11.87
N GLY A 38 16.16 -7.73 11.47
CA GLY A 38 15.29 -8.47 12.38
C GLY A 38 14.40 -7.56 13.23
N ALA A 39 14.51 -7.67 14.55
CA ALA A 39 13.77 -6.83 15.50
C ALA A 39 14.17 -5.35 15.46
N ASP A 40 15.39 -5.07 14.98
CA ASP A 40 15.93 -3.72 14.89
C ASP A 40 15.58 -3.02 13.57
N GLU A 41 15.04 -3.72 12.57
CA GLU A 41 14.67 -3.16 11.26
C GLU A 41 13.89 -1.86 11.40
N ALA A 42 14.40 -0.74 10.86
CA ALA A 42 13.81 0.59 11.04
C ALA A 42 13.24 1.15 9.74
N ILE A 43 12.21 1.99 9.84
CA ILE A 43 11.74 2.84 8.73
C ILE A 43 12.68 4.05 8.65
N LEU A 44 13.09 4.41 7.44
CA LEU A 44 14.03 5.49 7.15
C LEU A 44 13.44 6.58 6.26
N GLU A 45 12.54 6.22 5.36
CA GLU A 45 11.79 7.16 4.53
C GLU A 45 10.36 6.62 4.35
N ILE A 46 9.40 7.53 4.32
CA ILE A 46 7.98 7.22 4.09
C ILE A 46 7.50 8.10 2.96
N ALA A 47 6.75 7.52 2.04
CA ALA A 47 5.85 8.26 1.17
C ALA A 47 4.47 7.61 1.17
N ALA A 48 3.44 8.43 1.43
CA ALA A 48 2.05 8.04 1.34
C ALA A 48 1.30 9.06 0.49
N VAL A 49 0.78 8.63 -0.66
CA VAL A 49 0.14 9.50 -1.66
C VAL A 49 -1.32 9.08 -1.83
N PRO A 50 -2.29 9.92 -1.45
CA PRO A 50 -3.70 9.67 -1.74
C PRO A 50 -3.96 9.55 -3.24
N LEU A 51 -4.91 8.71 -3.62
CA LEU A 51 -5.45 8.73 -4.98
C LEU A 51 -6.81 9.43 -4.97
N ILE A 52 -6.96 10.44 -5.83
CA ILE A 52 -8.21 11.17 -6.06
C ILE A 52 -8.65 10.90 -7.49
N ASP A 53 -9.86 10.35 -7.64
CA ASP A 53 -10.42 9.93 -8.94
C ASP A 53 -9.50 8.94 -9.71
N GLY A 54 -8.74 8.14 -8.95
CA GLY A 54 -7.79 7.18 -9.49
C GLY A 54 -6.44 7.74 -9.93
N ALA A 55 -6.17 9.03 -9.70
CA ALA A 55 -4.87 9.66 -9.97
C ALA A 55 -4.15 10.04 -8.66
N PRO A 56 -2.81 9.96 -8.60
CA PRO A 56 -2.07 10.36 -7.41
C PRO A 56 -2.17 11.87 -7.16
N ASP A 57 -2.60 12.25 -5.95
CA ASP A 57 -2.60 13.62 -5.47
C ASP A 57 -1.29 13.95 -4.74
N VAL A 58 -0.27 14.29 -5.52
CA VAL A 58 1.06 14.59 -4.98
C VAL A 58 1.08 15.86 -4.13
N ALA A 59 0.13 16.79 -4.35
CA ALA A 59 0.06 18.04 -3.59
C ALA A 59 -0.31 17.81 -2.10
N THR A 60 -0.98 16.69 -1.79
CA THR A 60 -1.33 16.29 -0.43
C THR A 60 -0.54 15.06 0.05
N ALA A 61 0.51 14.67 -0.68
CA ALA A 61 1.38 13.58 -0.29
C ALA A 61 2.02 13.82 1.08
N TYR A 62 2.05 12.78 1.91
CA TYR A 62 2.81 12.76 3.14
C TYR A 62 4.16 12.11 2.86
N THR A 63 5.24 12.91 2.90
CA THR A 63 6.61 12.42 2.72
C THR A 63 7.50 12.85 3.87
N THR A 64 8.32 11.94 4.39
CA THR A 64 9.26 12.28 5.45
C THR A 64 10.41 11.29 5.53
N LEU A 65 11.61 11.79 5.85
CA LEU A 65 12.65 10.95 6.41
C LEU A 65 12.32 10.63 7.88
N VAL A 66 12.83 9.52 8.39
CA VAL A 66 12.62 9.09 9.76
C VAL A 66 13.97 8.88 10.43
N ASN A 67 14.15 9.48 11.61
CA ASN A 67 15.31 9.24 12.43
C ASN A 67 15.19 7.89 13.15
N PRO A 68 16.05 6.90 12.84
CA PRO A 68 16.01 5.59 13.48
C PRO A 68 16.65 5.57 14.89
N GLY A 69 17.13 6.72 15.38
CA GLY A 69 17.77 6.89 16.69
C GLY A 69 19.21 6.35 16.76
N ARG A 70 19.77 5.92 15.63
CA ARG A 70 21.13 5.36 15.53
C ARG A 70 21.71 5.52 14.12
N PRO A 71 23.04 5.49 13.94
CA PRO A 71 23.64 5.42 12.63
C PRO A 71 23.28 4.12 11.90
N ILE A 72 23.04 4.22 10.59
CA ILE A 72 22.81 3.10 9.69
C ILE A 72 24.09 2.84 8.89
N PRO A 73 24.66 1.63 8.92
CA PRO A 73 25.77 1.26 8.06
C PRO A 73 25.38 1.36 6.59
N ALA A 74 26.29 1.78 5.72
CA ALA A 74 26.05 1.75 4.29
C ALA A 74 25.82 0.30 3.83
N ARG A 75 24.69 0.01 3.18
CA ARG A 75 24.39 -1.30 2.60
C ARG A 75 23.85 -1.15 1.18
N PRO A 76 24.02 -2.15 0.29
CA PRO A 76 23.64 -2.03 -1.12
C PRO A 76 22.16 -1.77 -1.38
N TRP A 77 21.28 -2.16 -0.43
CA TRP A 77 19.83 -1.96 -0.52
C TRP A 77 19.34 -0.70 0.17
N ILE A 78 20.22 0.08 0.81
CA ILE A 78 19.84 1.40 1.30
C ILE A 78 19.83 2.35 0.12
N SER A 79 18.73 3.08 -0.03
CA SER A 79 18.51 3.99 -1.15
C SER A 79 19.66 4.99 -1.32
N PRO A 80 20.15 5.18 -2.55
CA PRO A 80 21.19 6.16 -2.82
C PRO A 80 20.76 7.56 -2.38
N GLY A 81 21.66 8.27 -1.67
CA GLY A 81 21.43 9.62 -1.17
C GLY A 81 20.86 9.70 0.24
N LEU A 82 20.50 8.57 0.85
CA LEU A 82 20.02 8.50 2.22
C LEU A 82 21.21 8.46 3.20
N THR A 83 21.54 9.61 3.82
CA THR A 83 22.72 9.76 4.67
C THR A 83 22.39 9.76 6.16
N ASN A 84 23.35 9.35 7.00
CA ASN A 84 23.20 9.40 8.45
C ASN A 84 22.95 10.82 8.98
N ASP A 85 23.53 11.85 8.36
CA ASP A 85 23.32 13.24 8.75
C ASP A 85 21.87 13.70 8.46
N ALA A 86 21.32 13.31 7.30
CA ALA A 86 19.94 13.60 6.95
C ALA A 86 18.96 12.86 7.89
N LEU A 87 19.22 11.59 8.18
CA LEU A 87 18.41 10.79 9.10
C LEU A 87 18.49 11.29 10.54
N ALA A 88 19.66 11.72 11.03
CA ALA A 88 19.80 12.26 12.37
C ALA A 88 19.03 13.57 12.58
N SER A 89 18.85 14.34 11.50
CA SER A 89 18.11 15.61 11.50
C SER A 89 16.60 15.42 11.30
N ALA A 90 16.16 14.22 10.91
CA ALA A 90 14.77 13.89 10.66
C ALA A 90 13.96 13.72 11.97
N PRO A 91 12.61 13.80 11.92
CA PRO A 91 11.78 13.49 13.08
C PRO A 91 11.90 12.00 13.47
N PRO A 92 11.80 11.67 14.78
CA PRO A 92 11.70 10.27 15.20
C PRO A 92 10.33 9.69 14.80
N LEU A 93 10.27 8.37 14.63
CA LEU A 93 9.04 7.69 14.20
C LEU A 93 7.82 8.04 15.07
N ALA A 94 7.99 8.17 16.39
CA ALA A 94 6.90 8.51 17.31
C ALA A 94 6.25 9.88 17.03
N ALA A 95 6.99 10.82 16.41
CA ALA A 95 6.44 12.11 15.98
C ALA A 95 5.72 12.02 14.62
N VAL A 96 6.07 11.02 13.81
CA VAL A 96 5.55 10.79 12.46
C VAL A 96 4.26 9.95 12.48
N GLU A 97 4.22 8.92 13.33
CA GLU A 97 3.14 7.93 13.39
C GLU A 97 1.73 8.53 13.46
N PRO A 98 1.42 9.57 14.26
CA PRO A 98 0.06 10.10 14.33
C PRO A 98 -0.45 10.69 13.01
N GLY A 99 0.43 11.41 12.29
CA GLY A 99 0.09 11.98 10.99
C GLY A 99 -0.10 10.90 9.92
N LEU A 100 0.74 9.86 9.97
CA LEU A 100 0.62 8.72 9.09
C LEU A 100 -0.67 7.92 9.36
N ALA A 101 -1.01 7.65 10.62
CA ALA A 101 -2.23 6.95 11.01
C ALA A 101 -3.48 7.68 10.50
N ALA A 102 -3.55 9.00 10.65
CA ALA A 102 -4.67 9.80 10.14
C ALA A 102 -4.89 9.63 8.63
N LEU A 103 -3.81 9.40 7.87
CA LEU A 103 -3.87 9.17 6.44
C LEU A 103 -4.21 7.72 6.06
N LEU A 104 -3.69 6.74 6.80
CA LEU A 104 -3.77 5.32 6.42
C LEU A 104 -4.95 4.57 7.06
N ASP A 105 -5.45 5.01 8.21
CA ASP A 105 -6.53 4.32 8.93
C ASP A 105 -7.83 4.33 8.13
N GLY A 106 -8.40 3.17 7.84
CA GLY A 106 -9.61 3.06 7.01
C GLY A 106 -9.35 3.15 5.51
N ALA A 107 -8.09 3.28 5.04
CA ALA A 107 -7.75 3.28 3.63
C ALA A 107 -7.47 1.86 3.10
N VAL A 108 -7.57 1.69 1.78
CA VAL A 108 -6.94 0.59 1.07
C VAL A 108 -5.53 1.04 0.70
N LEU A 109 -4.51 0.33 1.19
CA LEU A 109 -3.12 0.65 0.88
C LEU A 109 -2.74 0.03 -0.44
N VAL A 110 -2.21 0.84 -1.35
CA VAL A 110 -1.71 0.40 -2.65
C VAL A 110 -0.19 0.37 -2.59
N GLY A 111 0.43 -0.75 -2.93
CA GLY A 111 1.88 -0.85 -3.00
C GLY A 111 2.33 -1.73 -4.15
N HIS A 112 3.62 -1.73 -4.44
CA HIS A 112 4.23 -2.66 -5.38
C HIS A 112 5.02 -3.70 -4.60
N ASN A 113 4.50 -4.93 -4.48
CA ASN A 113 4.93 -5.90 -3.47
C ASN A 113 4.66 -5.42 -2.03
N VAL A 114 3.48 -4.82 -1.82
CA VAL A 114 3.02 -4.10 -0.60
C VAL A 114 3.15 -4.90 0.70
N ARG A 115 3.29 -6.23 0.63
CA ARG A 115 3.52 -7.06 1.82
C ARG A 115 4.82 -6.68 2.53
N VAL A 116 5.84 -6.22 1.82
CA VAL A 116 7.13 -5.81 2.40
C VAL A 116 6.93 -4.58 3.28
N ASP A 117 6.33 -3.54 2.72
CA ASP A 117 6.00 -2.29 3.41
C ASP A 117 5.05 -2.54 4.57
N TRP A 118 3.97 -3.29 4.34
CA TRP A 118 2.99 -3.59 5.37
C TRP A 118 3.62 -4.33 6.56
N ARG A 119 4.48 -5.33 6.32
CA ARG A 119 5.18 -6.07 7.38
C ARG A 119 6.05 -5.14 8.24
N LEU A 120 6.70 -4.15 7.63
CA LEU A 120 7.52 -3.17 8.34
C LEU A 120 6.63 -2.16 9.10
N LEU A 121 5.61 -1.62 8.43
CA LEU A 121 4.65 -0.68 9.02
C LEU A 121 3.95 -1.29 10.22
N GLN A 122 3.42 -2.51 10.11
CA GLN A 122 2.71 -3.19 11.19
C GLN A 122 3.61 -3.42 12.42
N ARG A 123 4.91 -3.69 12.22
CA ARG A 123 5.86 -3.86 13.32
C ARG A 123 6.24 -2.55 13.99
N ARG A 124 6.28 -1.45 13.23
CA ARG A 124 6.80 -0.15 13.69
C ARG A 124 5.72 0.83 14.12
N CYS A 125 4.56 0.74 13.50
CA CYS A 125 3.37 1.54 13.75
C CYS A 125 2.16 0.60 13.94
N PRO A 126 2.16 -0.26 14.99
CA PRO A 126 1.13 -1.28 15.19
C PRO A 126 -0.24 -0.69 15.54
N SER A 127 -0.40 0.63 15.63
CA SER A 127 -1.68 1.31 15.82
C SER A 127 -2.45 1.52 14.50
N ILE A 128 -1.76 1.52 13.36
CA ILE A 128 -2.35 1.83 12.05
C ILE A 128 -3.24 0.68 11.57
N ARG A 129 -4.45 1.01 11.09
CA ARG A 129 -5.52 0.07 10.71
C ARG A 129 -6.06 0.35 9.31
N PRO A 130 -5.34 -0.02 8.23
CA PRO A 130 -5.93 -0.03 6.90
C PRO A 130 -6.99 -1.12 6.80
N ILE A 131 -7.90 -1.01 5.83
CA ILE A 131 -8.99 -1.98 5.64
C ILE A 131 -8.67 -3.07 4.61
N ALA A 132 -7.70 -2.82 3.72
CA ALA A 132 -7.21 -3.80 2.76
C ALA A 132 -5.84 -3.38 2.20
N LEU A 133 -5.17 -4.32 1.54
CA LEU A 133 -3.92 -4.09 0.83
C LEU A 133 -4.11 -4.49 -0.64
N LEU A 134 -3.67 -3.64 -1.56
CA LEU A 134 -3.75 -3.87 -3.00
C LEU A 134 -2.34 -3.89 -3.59
N ASP A 135 -1.95 -5.04 -4.13
CA ASP A 135 -0.59 -5.26 -4.63
C ASP A 135 -0.51 -5.14 -6.16
N THR A 136 0.06 -4.05 -6.65
CA THR A 136 0.26 -3.81 -8.09
C THR A 136 1.23 -4.80 -8.73
N TYR A 137 2.13 -5.44 -7.98
CA TYR A 137 2.99 -6.50 -8.50
C TYR A 137 2.15 -7.74 -8.86
N LYS A 138 1.25 -8.15 -7.95
CA LYS A 138 0.31 -9.26 -8.22
C LYS A 138 -0.61 -8.93 -9.38
N LEU A 139 -1.15 -7.71 -9.41
CA LEU A 139 -2.02 -7.27 -10.50
C LEU A 139 -1.27 -7.28 -11.83
N ALA A 140 -0.05 -6.74 -11.89
CA ALA A 140 0.77 -6.76 -13.10
C ALA A 140 1.03 -8.18 -13.61
N ARG A 141 1.32 -9.13 -12.71
CA ARG A 141 1.49 -10.54 -13.08
C ARG A 141 0.23 -11.21 -13.62
N ALA A 142 -0.94 -10.74 -13.21
CA ALA A 142 -2.21 -11.27 -13.68
C ALA A 142 -2.60 -10.73 -15.07
N VAL A 143 -2.23 -9.48 -15.38
CA VAL A 143 -2.74 -8.75 -16.55
C VAL A 143 -1.70 -8.51 -17.65
N MET A 144 -0.41 -8.63 -17.34
CA MET A 144 0.68 -8.43 -18.29
C MET A 144 1.50 -9.71 -18.47
N ASN A 145 2.14 -9.85 -19.63
CA ASN A 145 3.17 -10.86 -19.89
C ASN A 145 4.48 -10.16 -20.28
N THR A 146 5.34 -9.93 -19.30
CA THR A 146 6.61 -9.19 -19.44
C THR A 146 7.76 -9.98 -18.81
N PRO A 147 9.01 -9.86 -19.32
CA PRO A 147 10.17 -10.52 -18.73
C PRO A 147 10.51 -10.07 -17.31
N SER A 148 10.04 -8.89 -16.88
CA SER A 148 10.31 -8.36 -15.55
C SER A 148 9.12 -7.58 -15.01
N TYR A 149 8.80 -7.82 -13.75
CA TYR A 149 7.73 -7.16 -13.00
C TYR A 149 8.27 -6.21 -11.94
N SER A 150 9.53 -5.76 -12.03
CA SER A 150 9.98 -4.67 -11.15
C SER A 150 9.23 -3.39 -11.53
N LEU A 151 8.95 -2.54 -10.54
CA LEU A 151 8.24 -1.28 -10.76
C LEU A 151 8.88 -0.46 -11.88
N THR A 152 10.20 -0.21 -11.83
CA THR A 152 10.92 0.55 -12.85
C THR A 152 10.76 -0.04 -14.26
N ASN A 153 10.79 -1.37 -14.41
CA ASN A 153 10.63 -2.00 -15.72
C ASN A 153 9.20 -1.89 -16.22
N LEU A 154 8.20 -2.09 -15.36
CA LEU A 154 6.79 -1.93 -15.72
C LEU A 154 6.47 -0.50 -16.14
N LEU A 155 6.95 0.49 -15.39
CA LEU A 155 6.79 1.90 -15.72
C LEU A 155 7.45 2.24 -17.07
N LYS A 156 8.64 1.70 -17.33
CA LYS A 156 9.31 1.87 -18.63
C LYS A 156 8.53 1.21 -19.77
N THR A 157 8.04 -0.01 -19.58
CA THR A 157 7.26 -0.74 -20.58
C THR A 157 5.96 -0.03 -20.94
N LEU A 158 5.34 0.65 -19.96
CA LEU A 158 4.09 1.39 -20.13
C LEU A 158 4.30 2.88 -20.45
N ASP A 159 5.54 3.31 -20.68
CA ASP A 159 5.93 4.70 -20.98
C ASP A 159 5.49 5.73 -19.91
N LEU A 160 5.54 5.32 -18.65
CA LEU A 160 5.13 6.13 -17.50
C LEU A 160 6.29 6.85 -16.79
N THR A 161 7.54 6.46 -17.04
CA THR A 161 8.72 6.98 -16.33
C THR A 161 8.79 8.51 -16.33
N ALA A 162 8.66 9.15 -17.51
CA ALA A 162 8.72 10.62 -17.61
C ALA A 162 7.57 11.33 -16.87
N THR A 163 6.41 10.68 -16.80
CA THR A 163 5.27 11.19 -16.03
C THR A 163 5.57 11.15 -14.54
N VAL A 164 6.14 10.05 -14.04
CA VAL A 164 6.59 9.94 -12.64
C VAL A 164 7.64 11.02 -12.33
N ASP A 165 8.65 11.18 -13.17
CA ASP A 165 9.71 12.19 -12.99
C ASP A 165 9.15 13.62 -12.91
N THR A 166 8.11 13.91 -13.70
CA THR A 166 7.43 15.21 -13.70
C THR A 166 6.60 15.41 -12.43
N MET A 167 5.92 14.36 -11.97
CA MET A 167 5.04 14.42 -10.80
C MET A 167 5.79 14.37 -9.46
N ALA A 168 6.97 13.74 -9.41
CA ALA A 168 7.81 13.62 -8.23
C ALA A 168 9.17 14.34 -8.41
N PRO A 169 9.17 15.68 -8.61
CA PRO A 169 10.39 16.41 -8.92
C PRO A 169 11.41 16.32 -7.77
N GLY A 170 12.68 16.07 -8.13
CA GLY A 170 13.76 15.91 -7.16
C GLY A 170 13.80 14.56 -6.45
N SER A 171 12.89 13.64 -6.80
CA SER A 171 12.97 12.22 -6.44
C SER A 171 13.56 11.41 -7.60
N GLN A 172 13.76 10.11 -7.39
CA GLN A 172 14.34 9.19 -8.37
C GLN A 172 13.97 7.74 -8.01
N PRO A 173 14.15 6.74 -8.91
CA PRO A 173 13.92 5.34 -8.56
C PRO A 173 14.65 4.91 -7.27
N HIS A 174 14.01 4.05 -6.48
CA HIS A 174 14.45 3.66 -5.13
C HIS A 174 14.38 4.79 -4.10
N ARG A 175 13.45 5.73 -4.29
CA ARG A 175 13.11 6.73 -3.28
C ARG A 175 11.61 6.67 -3.09
N ALA A 176 11.18 6.65 -1.83
CA ALA A 176 9.81 6.35 -1.48
C ALA A 176 8.78 7.15 -2.29
N LEU A 177 8.98 8.47 -2.47
CA LEU A 177 8.05 9.29 -3.24
C LEU A 177 7.96 8.88 -4.72
N TRP A 178 9.11 8.60 -5.37
CA TRP A 178 9.11 8.24 -6.80
C TRP A 178 8.40 6.90 -6.99
N ASP A 179 8.73 5.91 -6.16
CA ASP A 179 8.15 4.58 -6.24
C ASP A 179 6.65 4.58 -5.85
N THR A 180 6.23 5.42 -4.90
CA THR A 180 4.82 5.59 -4.54
C THR A 180 4.00 6.20 -5.69
N VAL A 181 4.48 7.28 -6.31
CA VAL A 181 3.82 7.90 -7.47
C VAL A 181 3.80 6.93 -8.66
N GLY A 182 4.90 6.25 -8.92
CA GLY A 182 4.98 5.19 -9.92
C GLY A 182 3.96 4.08 -9.68
N THR A 183 3.84 3.60 -8.44
CA THR A 183 2.86 2.58 -8.06
C THR A 183 1.42 3.04 -8.32
N ALA A 184 1.09 4.28 -7.97
CA ALA A 184 -0.24 4.84 -8.20
C ALA A 184 -0.59 4.93 -9.70
N LEU A 185 0.33 5.43 -10.52
CA LEU A 185 0.16 5.49 -11.98
C LEU A 185 0.08 4.10 -12.61
N LEU A 186 0.93 3.18 -12.13
CA LEU A 186 0.92 1.78 -12.57
C LEU A 186 -0.45 1.14 -12.29
N LEU A 187 -1.05 1.35 -11.11
CA LEU A 187 -2.39 0.83 -10.82
C LEU A 187 -3.41 1.26 -11.89
N GLY A 188 -3.48 2.56 -12.20
CA GLY A 188 -4.39 3.07 -13.22
C GLY A 188 -4.14 2.45 -14.60
N ALA A 189 -2.87 2.30 -15.00
CA ALA A 189 -2.51 1.69 -16.28
C ALA A 189 -2.89 0.20 -16.34
N LEU A 190 -2.64 -0.57 -15.28
CA LEU A 190 -3.02 -1.98 -15.19
C LEU A 190 -4.55 -2.16 -15.24
N ILE A 191 -5.29 -1.26 -14.61
CA ILE A 191 -6.75 -1.25 -14.68
C ILE A 191 -7.23 -1.04 -16.12
N HIS A 192 -6.66 -0.06 -16.84
CA HIS A 192 -7.03 0.20 -18.24
C HIS A 192 -6.66 -0.94 -19.20
N ILE A 193 -5.65 -1.77 -18.87
CA ILE A 193 -5.28 -2.94 -19.67
C ILE A 193 -6.35 -4.04 -19.53
N GLN A 194 -6.81 -4.31 -18.32
CA GLN A 194 -7.63 -5.48 -18.02
C GLN A 194 -9.14 -5.20 -18.05
N TRP A 195 -9.57 -3.98 -17.72
CA TRP A 195 -10.99 -3.62 -17.62
C TRP A 195 -11.39 -2.57 -18.66
N GLN A 196 -12.55 -2.78 -19.31
CA GLN A 196 -13.13 -1.85 -20.28
C GLN A 196 -13.85 -0.67 -19.60
N THR A 197 -14.25 -0.83 -18.34
CA THR A 197 -14.94 0.15 -17.52
C THR A 197 -14.33 0.15 -16.12
N ASP A 198 -14.55 1.21 -15.34
CA ASP A 198 -14.03 1.27 -13.98
C ASP A 198 -14.53 0.10 -13.12
N PRO A 199 -13.62 -0.75 -12.60
CA PRO A 199 -14.00 -1.86 -11.73
C PRO A 199 -14.42 -1.37 -10.34
N ALA A 200 -15.19 -2.20 -9.64
CA ALA A 200 -15.37 -2.01 -8.20
C ALA A 200 -14.05 -2.32 -7.50
N ILE A 201 -13.81 -1.69 -6.34
CA ILE A 201 -12.60 -1.98 -5.55
C ILE A 201 -12.51 -3.46 -5.16
N ALA A 202 -13.66 -4.11 -4.96
CA ALA A 202 -13.78 -5.54 -4.65
C ALA A 202 -13.18 -6.42 -5.75
N ASP A 203 -13.36 -6.05 -7.02
CA ASP A 203 -12.83 -6.80 -8.17
C ASP A 203 -11.30 -6.72 -8.21
N LEU A 204 -10.74 -5.56 -7.86
CA LEU A 204 -9.30 -5.37 -7.76
C LEU A 204 -8.71 -6.19 -6.62
N THR A 205 -9.33 -6.16 -5.44
CA THR A 205 -8.89 -6.95 -4.29
C THR A 205 -8.99 -8.45 -4.57
N ALA A 206 -10.00 -8.93 -5.31
CA ALA A 206 -10.10 -10.35 -5.64
C ALA A 206 -8.88 -10.89 -6.43
N VAL A 207 -8.20 -10.04 -7.20
CA VAL A 207 -7.02 -10.41 -7.99
C VAL A 207 -5.72 -10.16 -7.23
N ALA A 208 -5.64 -9.04 -6.50
CA ALA A 208 -4.39 -8.48 -6.01
C ALA A 208 -4.34 -8.28 -4.49
N ASP A 209 -5.29 -8.82 -3.74
CA ASP A 209 -5.32 -8.71 -2.28
C ASP A 209 -4.10 -9.38 -1.62
N VAL A 210 -3.70 -8.78 -0.51
CA VAL A 210 -2.70 -9.29 0.40
C VAL A 210 -3.35 -9.30 1.79
N PRO A 211 -3.56 -10.49 2.39
CA PRO A 211 -4.16 -10.57 3.71
C PRO A 211 -3.41 -9.71 4.73
N LEU A 212 -4.16 -8.88 5.47
CA LEU A 212 -3.68 -8.03 6.56
C LEU A 212 -3.10 -8.86 7.71
N ASP A 213 -3.78 -9.95 8.02
CA ASP A 213 -3.32 -10.96 8.96
C ASP A 213 -2.35 -11.86 8.21
N GLY A 214 -1.06 -11.57 8.33
CA GLY A 214 -0.02 -12.37 7.70
C GLY A 214 0.02 -13.78 8.28
N GLY A 215 -0.85 -14.67 7.82
CA GLY A 215 -0.90 -16.11 8.12
C GLY A 215 -0.24 -16.55 9.43
N VAL A 216 -0.61 -15.92 10.55
CA VAL A 216 -0.40 -16.52 11.87
C VAL A 216 -1.66 -17.35 12.07
N SER A 217 -1.54 -18.66 11.85
CA SER A 217 -2.47 -19.60 12.47
C SER A 217 -2.64 -19.16 13.92
N ALA A 218 -3.87 -18.91 14.36
CA ALA A 218 -4.16 -18.92 15.78
C ALA A 218 -3.47 -20.16 16.38
N PRO A 219 -2.84 -20.09 17.57
CA PRO A 219 -2.36 -21.30 18.21
C PRO A 219 -3.55 -22.26 18.24
N VAL A 220 -3.37 -23.42 17.62
CA VAL A 220 -4.28 -24.55 17.81
C VAL A 220 -4.22 -24.81 19.30
N ILE A 221 -5.24 -24.41 20.04
CA ILE A 221 -5.47 -24.95 21.36
C ILE A 221 -5.87 -26.40 21.07
N GLU A 222 -4.91 -27.31 21.15
CA GLU A 222 -5.23 -28.73 21.24
C GLU A 222 -6.05 -28.90 22.52
N GLU A 223 -7.35 -29.15 22.35
CA GLU A 223 -8.31 -29.43 23.43
C GLU A 223 -8.07 -30.80 24.11
N ASP A 224 -6.84 -31.34 24.08
CA ASP A 224 -6.58 -32.73 24.47
C ASP A 224 -5.66 -32.89 25.70
N GLN A 225 -5.92 -32.09 26.73
CA GLN A 225 -5.40 -32.30 28.09
C GLN A 225 -6.49 -32.08 29.16
N LEU A 226 -7.75 -32.45 28.87
CA LEU A 226 -8.81 -32.59 29.87
C LEU A 226 -9.15 -34.04 30.18
N HIS A 227 -8.18 -34.96 30.13
CA HIS A 227 -8.28 -36.26 30.79
C HIS A 227 -6.89 -36.82 31.14
N LEU A 228 -6.31 -36.41 32.27
CA LEU A 228 -5.68 -37.33 33.23
C LEU A 228 -5.27 -36.58 34.52
N PHE A 229 -5.82 -37.07 35.63
CA PHE A 229 -5.68 -36.69 37.05
C PHE A 229 -6.53 -35.53 37.57
#